data_AF-A0A257IZQ4-F1
#
_entry.id   AF-A0A257IZQ4-F1
#
_cell.length_a   1.000
_cell.length_b   1.000
_cell.length_c   1.000
_cell.angle_alpha   90.00
_cell.angle_beta   90.00
_cell.angle_gamma   90.00
#
_symmetry.space_group_name_H-M   'P 1'
#
loop_
_entity.id
_entity.type
_entity.pdbx_description
1 polymer ?
#
loop_
_entity_poly.entity_id
_entity_poly.type
_entity_poly.pdbx_seq_one_letter_code
_entity_poly.pdbx_strand_id
1 'polypeptide(L)'
;MPHFSLKNIPKTTIVLLLKLNFQLLELKEIKKRALSLRNGTDKPEIWVAYKGMVYDVSNSRLWKNGKHYEHWAGQDLTAELKDAPHTEAVFDKMKIIGKLID
;
A
#
# COMPACT_ATOMS: atom_id res chain seq x y z
N MET A 1 -23.09 14.20 14.20
CA MET A 1 -21.71 14.08 13.66
C MET A 1 -20.95 15.32 14.09
N PRO A 2 -19.77 15.23 14.71
CA PRO A 2 -19.06 16.43 15.15
C PRO A 2 -18.50 17.16 13.92
N HIS A 3 -18.88 18.42 13.77
CA HIS A 3 -18.30 19.32 12.78
C HIS A 3 -16.92 19.76 13.30
N PHE A 4 -15.85 19.11 12.81
CA PHE A 4 -14.49 19.55 13.14
C PHE A 4 -14.22 20.90 12.49
N SER A 5 -13.94 21.93 13.29
CA SER A 5 -13.63 23.27 12.80
C SER A 5 -12.18 23.33 12.30
N LEU A 6 -12.01 23.53 10.99
CA LEU A 6 -10.71 23.71 10.34
C LEU A 6 -9.94 24.93 10.86
N LYS A 7 -10.60 25.86 11.56
CA LYS A 7 -10.00 27.10 12.07
C LYS A 7 -8.99 26.88 13.21
N ASN A 8 -9.04 25.72 13.89
CA ASN A 8 -8.20 25.44 15.06
C ASN A 8 -7.10 24.40 14.80
N ILE A 9 -6.90 23.99 13.55
CA ILE A 9 -5.86 23.02 13.20
C ILE A 9 -4.54 23.78 13.04
N PRO A 10 -3.42 23.31 13.64
CA PRO A 10 -2.11 23.93 13.45
C PRO A 10 -1.78 24.06 11.96
N LYS A 11 -1.24 25.21 11.53
CA LYS A 11 -0.86 25.43 10.12
C LYS A 11 0.10 24.35 9.60
N THR A 12 0.96 23.82 10.45
CA THR A 12 1.87 22.69 10.16
C THR A 12 1.12 21.39 9.84
N THR A 13 0.04 21.10 10.56
CA THR A 13 -0.83 19.95 10.30
C THR A 13 -1.63 20.13 9.02
N ILE A 14 -2.13 21.34 8.73
CA ILE A 14 -2.83 21.64 7.47
C ILE A 14 -1.90 21.42 6.26
N VAL A 15 -0.67 21.94 6.32
CA VAL A 15 0.31 21.76 5.24
C VAL A 15 0.68 20.28 5.04
N LEU A 16 0.83 19.52 6.13
CA LEU A 16 1.10 18.09 6.06
C LEU A 16 -0.05 17.31 5.44
N LEU A 17 -1.29 17.59 5.85
CA LEU A 17 -2.50 16.97 5.31
C LEU A 17 -2.70 17.31 3.83
N LEU A 18 -2.47 18.56 3.42
CA LEU A 18 -2.54 18.96 2.02
C LEU A 18 -1.46 18.30 1.16
N LYS A 19 -0.23 18.18 1.66
CA LYS A 19 0.84 17.43 0.99
C LYS A 19 0.49 15.96 0.83
N LEU A 20 -0.03 15.33 1.89
CA LEU A 20 -0.44 13.93 1.85
C LEU A 20 -1.56 13.72 0.84
N ASN A 21 -2.60 14.58 0.84
CA ASN A 21 -3.70 14.51 -0.12
C ASN A 21 -3.24 14.76 -1.56
N PHE A 22 -2.35 15.71 -1.79
CA PHE A 22 -1.80 15.95 -3.12
C PHE A 22 -0.97 14.74 -3.62
N GLN A 23 -0.17 14.15 -2.74
CA GLN A 23 0.58 12.93 -3.05
C GLN A 23 -0.33 11.72 -3.33
N LEU A 24 -1.47 11.63 -2.63
CA LEU A 24 -2.50 10.62 -2.88
C LEU A 24 -3.23 10.83 -4.22
N LEU A 25 -3.34 12.06 -4.71
CA LEU A 25 -3.95 12.38 -6.02
C LEU A 25 -3.01 12.05 -7.19
N GLU A 26 -1.70 12.14 -6.99
CA GLU A 26 -0.64 11.86 -8.00
C GLU A 26 -0.13 10.40 -7.98
N LEU A 27 -0.79 9.50 -7.24
CA LEU A 27 -0.37 8.10 -7.21
C LEU A 27 -0.57 7.43 -8.56
N LYS A 28 0.49 6.78 -9.04
CA LYS A 28 0.50 6.01 -10.28
C LYS A 28 -0.62 4.97 -10.29
N GLU A 29 -1.33 4.87 -11.39
CA GLU A 29 -2.26 3.79 -11.64
C GLU A 29 -1.52 2.50 -12.01
N ILE A 30 -1.85 1.41 -11.33
CA ILE A 30 -1.25 0.09 -11.52
C ILE A 30 -2.34 -0.89 -11.88
N LYS A 31 -2.28 -1.42 -13.10
CA LYS A 31 -3.20 -2.48 -13.55
C LYS A 31 -2.89 -3.80 -12.85
N LYS A 32 -3.89 -4.67 -12.70
CA LYS A 32 -3.72 -6.04 -12.16
C LYS A 32 -2.58 -6.82 -12.84
N ARG A 33 -2.49 -6.77 -14.18
CA ARG A 33 -1.39 -7.40 -14.93
C ARG A 33 -0.02 -6.81 -14.61
N ALA A 34 0.04 -5.50 -14.34
CA ALA A 34 1.29 -4.90 -13.92
C ALA A 34 1.66 -5.42 -12.53
N LEU A 35 0.72 -5.44 -11.57
CA LEU A 35 0.94 -5.99 -10.24
C LEU A 35 1.43 -7.44 -10.27
N SER A 36 0.78 -8.33 -11.06
CA SER A 36 1.13 -9.76 -11.12
C SER A 36 2.57 -10.06 -11.51
N LEU A 37 3.18 -9.20 -12.32
CA LEU A 37 4.58 -9.36 -12.73
C LEU A 37 5.58 -8.94 -11.64
N ARG A 38 5.16 -8.22 -10.59
CA ARG A 38 6.04 -7.78 -9.48
C ARG A 38 5.92 -8.76 -8.31
N ASN A 39 6.24 -10.00 -8.61
CA ASN A 39 6.17 -11.14 -7.71
C ASN A 39 7.56 -11.64 -7.27
N GLY A 40 8.63 -10.87 -7.52
CA GLY A 40 10.01 -11.26 -7.22
C GLY A 40 10.60 -12.33 -8.15
N THR A 41 9.85 -12.81 -9.16
CA THR A 41 10.32 -13.82 -10.14
C THR A 41 10.26 -13.28 -11.57
N ASP A 42 9.08 -12.87 -12.05
CA ASP A 42 8.91 -12.26 -13.39
C ASP A 42 9.63 -10.91 -13.47
N LYS A 43 9.64 -10.20 -12.35
CA LYS A 43 10.41 -8.98 -12.12
C LYS A 43 10.99 -8.97 -10.70
N PRO A 44 12.12 -8.27 -10.48
CA PRO A 44 12.77 -8.25 -9.18
C PRO A 44 11.94 -7.54 -8.11
N GLU A 45 11.03 -6.63 -8.47
CA GLU A 45 10.17 -5.97 -7.49
C GLU A 45 9.14 -6.93 -6.90
N ILE A 46 8.83 -6.72 -5.62
CA ILE A 46 7.88 -7.52 -4.86
C ILE A 46 6.80 -6.58 -4.31
N TRP A 47 5.65 -6.58 -4.96
CA TRP A 47 4.53 -5.70 -4.64
C TRP A 47 3.31 -6.50 -4.21
N VAL A 48 2.53 -5.93 -3.30
CA VAL A 48 1.22 -6.47 -2.89
C VAL A 48 0.20 -5.34 -2.90
N ALA A 49 -1.06 -5.65 -3.18
CA ALA A 49 -2.14 -4.69 -3.00
C ALA A 49 -2.92 -4.95 -1.71
N TYR A 50 -3.38 -3.87 -1.09
CA TYR A 50 -4.29 -3.89 0.05
C TYR A 50 -5.24 -2.69 -0.05
N LYS A 51 -6.55 -2.96 0.02
CA LYS A 51 -7.63 -1.96 -0.11
C LYS A 51 -7.41 -0.99 -1.29
N GLY A 52 -7.01 -1.51 -2.44
CA GLY A 52 -6.80 -0.72 -3.66
C GLY A 52 -5.50 0.09 -3.71
N MET A 53 -4.63 -0.01 -2.71
CA MET A 53 -3.28 0.59 -2.72
C MET A 53 -2.23 -0.48 -2.96
N VAL A 54 -1.22 -0.18 -3.76
CA VAL A 54 -0.09 -1.08 -4.04
C VAL A 54 1.10 -0.67 -3.21
N TYR A 55 1.65 -1.61 -2.46
CA TYR A 55 2.77 -1.43 -1.54
C TYR A 55 4.00 -2.21 -2.03
N ASP A 56 5.16 -1.58 -1.93
CA ASP A 56 6.44 -2.25 -2.13
C ASP A 56 6.91 -2.89 -0.84
N VAL A 57 7.03 -4.22 -0.88
CA VAL A 57 7.48 -5.06 0.23
C VAL A 57 8.84 -5.70 -0.05
N SER A 58 9.56 -5.27 -1.09
CA SER A 58 10.83 -5.87 -1.54
C SER A 58 11.92 -5.86 -0.46
N ASN A 59 11.91 -4.86 0.44
CA ASN A 59 12.86 -4.77 1.55
C ASN A 59 12.45 -5.58 2.79
N SER A 60 11.28 -6.21 2.79
CA SER A 60 10.84 -7.05 3.90
C SER A 60 11.47 -8.44 3.82
N ARG A 61 12.20 -8.83 4.87
CA ARG A 61 12.77 -10.19 4.99
C ARG A 61 11.70 -11.27 4.98
N LEU A 62 10.47 -10.92 5.36
CA LEU A 62 9.32 -11.84 5.41
C LEU A 62 8.71 -12.12 4.03
N TRP A 63 9.07 -11.34 3.01
CA TRP A 63 8.60 -11.44 1.63
C TRP A 63 9.69 -11.92 0.67
N LYS A 64 10.71 -12.62 1.18
CA LYS A 64 11.87 -13.05 0.38
C LYS A 64 11.42 -13.83 -0.86
N ASN A 65 11.94 -13.44 -2.02
CA ASN A 65 11.60 -14.03 -3.33
C ASN A 65 10.09 -13.99 -3.65
N GLY A 66 9.37 -13.01 -3.10
CA GLY A 66 7.94 -12.81 -3.33
C GLY A 66 7.02 -13.79 -2.61
N LYS A 67 7.53 -14.51 -1.60
CA LYS A 67 6.73 -15.43 -0.79
C LYS A 67 6.67 -14.98 0.67
N HIS A 68 5.47 -15.04 1.24
CA HIS A 68 5.21 -14.84 2.66
C HIS A 68 4.29 -15.95 3.18
N TYR A 69 4.89 -16.98 3.77
CA TYR A 69 4.18 -18.23 4.13
C TYR A 69 3.40 -18.77 2.93
N GLU A 70 2.08 -18.94 3.05
CA GLU A 70 1.19 -19.46 2.00
C GLU A 70 0.68 -18.36 1.05
N HIS A 71 1.26 -17.15 1.10
CA HIS A 71 0.88 -16.02 0.25
C HIS A 71 2.01 -15.63 -0.71
N TRP A 72 1.62 -15.26 -1.92
CA TRP A 72 2.52 -14.79 -2.97
C TRP A 72 2.32 -13.32 -3.26
N ALA A 73 3.40 -12.63 -3.62
CA ALA A 73 3.35 -11.26 -4.10
C ALA A 73 2.77 -11.19 -5.52
N GLY A 74 2.48 -9.98 -5.97
CA GLY A 74 1.88 -9.71 -7.27
C GLY A 74 0.35 -9.81 -7.27
N GLN A 75 -0.30 -9.74 -6.11
CA GLN A 75 -1.77 -9.79 -6.03
C GLN A 75 -2.32 -8.86 -4.95
N ASP A 76 -3.63 -8.68 -4.95
CA ASP A 76 -4.37 -8.04 -3.88
C ASP A 76 -4.59 -9.07 -2.76
N LEU A 77 -4.09 -8.76 -1.57
CA LEU A 77 -4.14 -9.63 -0.39
C LEU A 77 -5.14 -9.11 0.66
N THR A 78 -6.10 -8.28 0.25
CA THR A 78 -7.09 -7.69 1.16
C THR A 78 -7.96 -8.73 1.85
N ALA A 79 -8.30 -9.82 1.15
CA ALA A 79 -9.14 -10.86 1.74
C ALA A 79 -8.34 -11.71 2.75
N GLU A 80 -7.10 -12.02 2.39
CA GLU A 80 -6.17 -12.90 3.09
C GLU A 80 -5.69 -12.29 4.41
N LEU A 81 -5.58 -10.95 4.47
CA LEU A 81 -5.15 -10.28 5.71
C LEU A 81 -6.09 -10.56 6.90
N LYS A 82 -7.36 -10.91 6.66
CA LYS A 82 -8.33 -11.21 7.73
C LYS A 82 -7.92 -12.41 8.58
N ASP A 83 -7.20 -13.35 7.98
CA ASP A 83 -6.77 -14.60 8.61
C ASP A 83 -5.32 -14.53 9.10
N ALA A 84 -4.65 -13.38 8.92
CA ALA A 84 -3.26 -13.19 9.30
C ALA A 84 -3.09 -12.98 10.82
N PRO A 85 -1.95 -13.38 11.41
CA PRO A 85 -1.65 -13.13 12.83
C PRO A 85 -1.25 -11.67 13.12
N HIS A 86 -1.50 -10.74 12.19
CA HIS A 86 -1.14 -9.33 12.28
C HIS A 86 -2.17 -8.45 11.57
N THR A 87 -2.15 -7.14 11.85
CA THR A 87 -3.12 -6.17 11.29
C THR A 87 -2.54 -5.36 10.12
N GLU A 88 -3.37 -4.49 9.53
CA GLU A 88 -2.97 -3.56 8.46
C GLU A 88 -1.86 -2.56 8.86
N ALA A 89 -1.56 -2.41 10.16
CA ALA A 89 -0.50 -1.53 10.66
C ALA A 89 0.90 -1.87 10.12
N VAL A 90 1.10 -3.08 9.55
CA VAL A 90 2.34 -3.44 8.85
C VAL A 90 2.59 -2.54 7.64
N PHE A 91 1.54 -2.02 6.99
CA PHE A 91 1.64 -1.18 5.80
C PHE A 91 2.10 0.25 6.08
N ASP A 92 2.02 0.74 7.32
CA ASP A 92 2.47 2.08 7.70
C ASP A 92 3.97 2.30 7.47
N LYS A 93 4.74 1.20 7.42
CA LYS A 93 6.19 1.19 7.17
C LYS A 93 6.53 0.88 5.72
N MET A 94 5.53 0.58 4.89
CA MET A 94 5.72 0.19 3.50
C MET A 94 5.54 1.38 2.57
N LYS A 95 6.30 1.39 1.48
CA LYS A 95 6.18 2.46 0.48
C LYS A 95 4.97 2.19 -0.40
N ILE A 96 4.04 3.16 -0.48
CA ILE A 96 2.96 3.15 -1.47
C ILE A 96 3.55 3.47 -2.85
N ILE A 97 3.26 2.62 -3.83
CA ILE A 97 3.73 2.75 -5.22
C ILE A 97 2.65 3.30 -6.12
N GLY A 98 1.39 3.01 -5.82
CA GLY A 98 0.28 3.40 -6.67
C GLY A 98 -1.07 2.93 -6.17
N LYS A 99 -2.09 3.20 -6.98
CA LYS A 99 -3.44 2.67 -6.82
C LYS A 99 -3.65 1.50 -7.76
N LEU A 100 -4.17 0.40 -7.23
CA LEU A 100 -4.60 -0.72 -8.05
C LEU A 100 -5.87 -0.31 -8.81
N ILE A 101 -5.79 -0.37 -10.13
CA ILE A 101 -6.93 -0.21 -11.03
C ILE A 101 -7.14 -1.54 -11.77
N ASP A 102 -8.37 -1.81 -12.17
CA ASP A 102 -8.71 -2.99 -12.98
C ASP A 102 -8.01 -2.96 -14.35
#